data_AF-A0A150IN31-F1
#
_entry.id   AF-A0A150IN31-F1
#
_cell.length_a   1.000
_cell.length_b   1.000
_cell.length_c   1.000
_cell.angle_alpha   90.00
_cell.angle_beta   90.00
_cell.angle_gamma   90.00
#
_symmetry.space_group_name_H-M   'P 1'
#
loop_
_entity.id
_entity.type
_entity.pdbx_description
1 polymer ?
#
loop_
_entity_poly.entity_id
_entity_poly.type
_entity_poly.pdbx_seq_one_letter_code
_entity_poly.pdbx_strand_id
1 'polypeptide(L)'
;MLYSVVAALGFATFENFLYISQYGASLILMRAITGCLGHAGFSGIVGYYVGKAKFSSPKNNNLVYKGLAIAAFSHGLFDFVLFTQTILALLFIPLLIVLIYFLSKRLGEMSSASPFKPSDNYDFKCPKCKKKVLSSSNFCAECGYKFKR
;
A
#
# COMPACT_ATOMS: atom_id res chain seq x y z
N MET A 1 4.44 3.32 3.80
CA MET A 1 3.72 2.72 2.67
C MET A 1 2.21 2.78 2.82
N LEU A 2 1.59 2.06 3.78
CA LEU A 2 0.13 2.00 3.91
C LEU A 2 -0.58 3.37 3.96
N TYR A 3 -0.09 4.31 4.77
CA TYR A 3 -0.65 5.66 4.82
C TYR A 3 -0.64 6.40 3.48
N SER A 4 0.43 6.20 2.68
CA SER A 4 0.53 6.80 1.35
C SER A 4 -0.50 6.20 0.39
N VAL A 5 -0.69 4.88 0.45
CA VAL A 5 -1.68 4.15 -0.36
C VAL A 5 -3.09 4.60 -0.01
N VAL A 6 -3.42 4.69 1.28
CA VAL A 6 -4.74 5.14 1.75
C VAL A 6 -5.03 6.57 1.29
N ALA A 7 -4.06 7.48 1.43
CA ALA A 7 -4.22 8.86 0.95
C ALA A 7 -4.45 8.92 -0.57
N ALA A 8 -3.69 8.14 -1.35
CA ALA A 8 -3.83 8.09 -2.80
C ALA A 8 -5.15 7.46 -3.26
N LEU A 9 -5.67 6.45 -2.55
CA LEU A 9 -6.99 5.87 -2.84
C LEU A 9 -8.13 6.85 -2.55
N GLY A 10 -8.00 7.68 -1.52
CA GLY A 10 -8.94 8.79 -1.27
C GLY A 10 -8.93 9.79 -2.44
N PHE A 11 -7.74 10.18 -2.91
CA PHE A 11 -7.59 11.02 -4.09
C PHE A 11 -8.17 10.37 -5.37
N ALA A 12 -7.88 9.09 -5.60
CA ALA A 12 -8.39 8.32 -6.74
C ALA A 12 -9.93 8.27 -6.75
N THR A 13 -10.55 8.16 -5.58
CA THR A 13 -12.01 8.20 -5.43
C THR A 13 -12.57 9.54 -5.91
N PHE A 14 -11.96 10.64 -5.46
CA PHE A 14 -12.36 11.99 -5.88
C PHE A 14 -12.15 12.21 -7.39
N GLU A 15 -11.01 11.77 -7.93
CA GLU A 15 -10.70 11.86 -9.35
C GLU A 15 -11.71 11.08 -10.21
N ASN A 16 -12.03 9.85 -9.81
CA ASN A 16 -13.02 9.03 -10.50
C ASN A 16 -14.39 9.70 -10.47
N PHE A 17 -14.82 10.25 -9.32
CA PHE A 17 -16.08 10.99 -9.20
C PHE A 17 -16.17 12.17 -10.18
N LEU A 18 -15.13 13.02 -10.24
CA LEU A 18 -15.08 14.14 -11.19
C LEU A 18 -15.15 13.66 -12.64
N TYR A 19 -14.50 12.54 -12.96
CA TYR A 19 -14.54 11.98 -14.30
C TYR A 19 -15.92 11.45 -14.69
N ILE A 20 -16.65 10.82 -13.76
CA ILE A 20 -18.07 10.44 -13.97
C ILE A 20 -18.90 11.67 -14.31
N SER A 21 -18.70 12.74 -13.54
CA SER A 21 -19.43 13.99 -13.73
C SER A 21 -19.17 14.64 -15.08
N GLN A 22 -18.03 14.36 -15.73
CA GLN A 22 -17.65 14.96 -17.01
C GLN A 22 -17.96 14.08 -18.23
N TYR A 23 -17.74 12.77 -18.13
CA TYR A 23 -17.73 11.85 -19.29
C TYR A 23 -18.81 10.76 -19.24
N GLY A 24 -19.60 10.68 -18.17
CA GLY A 24 -20.65 9.67 -18.00
C GLY A 24 -20.14 8.28 -17.61
N ALA A 25 -21.02 7.43 -17.10
CA ALA A 25 -20.66 6.19 -16.40
C ALA A 25 -20.07 5.05 -17.27
N SER A 26 -20.18 5.13 -18.59
CA SER A 26 -19.94 4.00 -19.51
C SER A 26 -18.48 3.52 -19.56
N LEU A 27 -17.50 4.39 -19.26
CA LEU A 27 -16.06 4.07 -19.30
C LEU A 27 -15.42 3.93 -17.91
N ILE A 28 -16.20 4.07 -16.82
CA ILE A 28 -15.65 4.19 -15.47
C ILE A 28 -15.26 2.88 -14.83
N LEU A 29 -15.91 1.76 -15.13
CA LEU A 29 -15.59 0.54 -14.39
C LEU A 29 -14.12 0.15 -14.57
N MET A 30 -13.62 0.20 -15.80
CA MET A 30 -12.22 -0.05 -16.08
C MET A 30 -11.31 1.03 -15.48
N ARG A 31 -11.63 2.31 -15.64
CA ARG A 31 -10.80 3.42 -15.12
C ARG A 31 -10.76 3.47 -13.58
N ALA A 32 -11.87 3.17 -12.92
CA ALA A 32 -11.96 3.12 -11.47
C ALA A 32 -11.08 2.00 -10.93
N ILE A 33 -11.11 0.81 -11.54
CA ILE A 33 -10.27 -0.30 -11.12
C ILE A 33 -8.80 -0.02 -11.43
N THR A 34 -8.47 0.26 -12.69
CA THR A 34 -7.07 0.44 -13.11
C THR A 34 -6.44 1.68 -12.51
N GLY A 35 -7.18 2.78 -12.42
CA GLY A 35 -6.75 4.02 -11.78
C GLY A 35 -6.52 3.85 -10.28
N CYS A 36 -7.44 3.20 -9.55
CA CYS A 36 -7.23 2.94 -8.13
C CYS A 36 -6.02 2.02 -7.87
N LEU A 37 -5.83 0.99 -8.69
CA LEU A 37 -4.67 0.10 -8.60
C LEU A 37 -3.36 0.85 -8.94
N GLY A 38 -3.38 1.73 -9.94
CA GLY A 38 -2.27 2.62 -10.27
C GLY A 38 -1.93 3.55 -9.10
N HIS A 39 -2.92 4.28 -8.56
CA HIS A 39 -2.76 5.16 -7.41
C HIS A 39 -2.20 4.43 -6.19
N ALA A 40 -2.73 3.25 -5.86
CA ALA A 40 -2.17 2.40 -4.79
C ALA A 40 -0.74 1.96 -5.10
N GLY A 41 -0.47 1.63 -6.36
CA GLY A 41 0.83 1.22 -6.88
C GLY A 41 1.93 2.27 -6.72
N PHE A 42 1.73 3.42 -7.36
CA PHE A 42 2.75 4.48 -7.43
C PHE A 42 2.96 5.15 -6.07
N SER A 43 1.88 5.42 -5.34
CA SER A 43 1.99 5.94 -3.97
C SER A 43 2.60 4.90 -3.01
N GLY A 44 2.38 3.61 -3.24
CA GLY A 44 3.05 2.53 -2.53
C GLY A 44 4.57 2.59 -2.70
N ILE A 45 5.06 2.82 -3.91
CA ILE A 45 6.50 3.00 -4.18
C ILE A 45 7.06 4.19 -3.39
N VAL A 46 6.43 5.36 -3.53
CA VAL A 46 6.86 6.58 -2.81
C VAL A 46 6.85 6.32 -1.31
N GLY A 47 5.76 5.78 -0.78
CA GLY A 47 5.58 5.48 0.64
C GLY A 47 6.53 4.41 1.19
N TYR A 48 7.05 3.50 0.35
CA TYR A 48 8.11 2.55 0.71
C TYR A 48 9.44 3.28 0.91
N TYR A 49 9.86 4.04 -0.10
CA TYR A 49 11.15 4.73 -0.09
C TYR A 49 11.21 5.87 0.93
N VAL A 50 10.12 6.60 1.15
CA VAL A 50 10.02 7.59 2.24
C VAL A 50 10.15 6.91 3.59
N GLY A 51 9.50 5.77 3.80
CA GLY A 51 9.66 4.99 5.03
C GLY A 51 11.10 4.52 5.23
N LYS A 52 11.73 4.00 4.18
CA LYS A 52 13.12 3.55 4.21
C LYS A 52 14.10 4.69 4.52
N ALA A 53 13.87 5.88 3.95
CA ALA A 53 14.65 7.09 4.26
C ALA A 53 14.51 7.48 5.74
N LYS A 54 13.27 7.47 6.26
CA LYS A 54 12.98 7.86 7.65
C LYS A 54 13.67 6.95 8.68
N PHE A 55 13.72 5.64 8.42
CA PHE A 55 14.30 4.65 9.33
C PHE A 55 15.77 4.30 9.01
N SER A 56 16.39 4.94 8.01
CA SER A 56 17.81 4.76 7.71
C SER A 56 18.70 5.46 8.74
N SER A 57 19.75 4.78 9.20
CA SER A 57 20.82 5.34 10.03
C SER A 57 22.18 5.00 9.40
N PRO A 58 22.96 5.99 8.91
CA PRO A 58 22.65 7.42 8.89
C PRO A 58 21.47 7.75 7.95
N LYS A 59 20.84 8.91 8.16
CA LYS A 59 19.71 9.38 7.32
C LYS A 59 20.15 9.48 5.86
N ASN A 60 19.36 8.90 4.95
CA ASN A 60 19.62 8.94 3.52
C ASN A 60 18.41 9.47 2.74
N ASN A 61 18.37 10.78 2.53
CA ASN A 61 17.29 11.46 1.79
C ASN A 61 17.30 11.11 0.29
N ASN A 62 18.42 10.61 -0.26
CA ASN A 62 18.50 10.19 -1.68
C ASN A 62 17.52 9.05 -1.99
N LEU A 63 17.11 8.29 -0.97
CA LEU A 63 16.07 7.27 -1.10
C LEU A 63 14.71 7.87 -1.50
N VAL A 64 14.37 9.06 -1.02
CA VAL A 64 13.11 9.74 -1.38
C VAL A 64 13.10 10.08 -2.87
N TYR A 65 14.18 10.70 -3.37
CA TYR A 65 14.32 11.03 -4.79
C TYR A 65 14.30 9.77 -5.67
N LYS A 66 14.95 8.69 -5.23
CA LYS A 66 14.88 7.40 -5.91
C LYS A 66 13.45 6.87 -5.99
N GLY A 67 12.70 6.94 -4.89
CA GLY A 67 11.30 6.52 -4.86
C GLY A 67 10.41 7.34 -5.78
N LEU A 68 10.59 8.67 -5.79
CA LEU A 68 9.89 9.58 -6.69
C LEU A 68 10.21 9.29 -8.15
N ALA A 69 11.48 9.11 -8.51
CA ALA A 69 11.89 8.81 -9.88
C ALA A 69 11.29 7.48 -10.38
N ILE A 70 11.33 6.43 -9.56
CA ILE A 70 10.73 5.13 -9.91
C ILE A 70 9.21 5.26 -10.06
N ALA A 71 8.55 5.93 -9.12
CA ALA A 71 7.09 6.11 -9.17
C ALA A 71 6.66 6.94 -10.39
N ALA A 72 7.34 8.05 -10.67
CA ALA A 72 7.04 8.91 -11.82
C ALA A 72 7.28 8.18 -13.15
N PHE A 73 8.37 7.40 -13.26
CA PHE A 73 8.63 6.59 -14.44
C PHE A 73 7.54 5.51 -14.63
N SER A 74 7.18 4.79 -13.57
CA SER A 74 6.12 3.77 -13.65
C SER A 74 4.75 4.36 -13.95
N HIS A 75 4.44 5.55 -13.42
CA HIS A 75 3.21 6.29 -13.72
C HIS A 75 3.19 6.73 -15.19
N GLY A 76 4.27 7.34 -15.68
CA GLY A 76 4.38 7.75 -17.08
C GLY A 76 4.27 6.57 -18.04
N LEU A 77 4.85 5.42 -17.71
CA LEU A 77 4.71 4.19 -18.51
C LEU A 77 3.27 3.66 -18.52
N PHE A 78 2.58 3.70 -17.38
CA PHE A 78 1.18 3.30 -17.26
C PHE A 78 0.28 4.19 -18.11
N ASP A 79 0.44 5.51 -18.01
CA ASP A 79 -0.31 6.48 -18.82
C ASP A 79 0.00 6.32 -20.29
N PHE A 80 1.29 6.22 -20.66
CA PHE A 80 1.72 6.07 -22.05
C PHE A 80 1.03 4.88 -22.72
N VAL A 81 1.01 3.72 -22.05
CA VAL A 81 0.36 2.51 -22.54
C VAL A 81 -1.16 2.71 -22.70
N LEU A 82 -1.82 3.33 -21.72
CA LEU A 82 -3.26 3.59 -21.79
C LEU A 82 -3.64 4.60 -22.87
N PHE A 83 -2.81 5.64 -23.08
CA PHE A 83 -3.02 6.64 -24.12
C PHE A 83 -2.88 6.11 -25.54
N THR A 84 -2.25 4.93 -25.73
CA THR A 84 -2.16 4.34 -27.08
C THR A 84 -3.52 4.02 -27.69
N GLN A 85 -4.57 3.79 -26.88
CA GLN A 85 -5.92 3.38 -27.34
C GLN A 85 -5.94 2.21 -28.34
N THR A 86 -4.89 1.38 -28.34
CA THR A 86 -4.78 0.19 -29.21
C THR A 86 -4.70 -1.08 -28.37
N ILE A 87 -4.52 -2.23 -29.02
CA ILE A 87 -4.23 -3.50 -28.33
C ILE A 87 -3.01 -3.40 -27.39
N LEU A 88 -2.08 -2.47 -27.64
CA LEU A 88 -0.95 -2.19 -26.76
C LEU A 88 -1.39 -1.73 -25.37
N ALA A 89 -2.58 -1.13 -25.22
CA ALA A 89 -3.11 -0.73 -23.93
C ALA A 89 -3.14 -1.92 -22.95
N LEU A 90 -3.34 -3.16 -23.42
CA LEU A 90 -3.32 -4.36 -22.57
C LEU A 90 -1.99 -4.59 -21.85
N LEU A 91 -0.90 -3.93 -22.25
CA LEU A 91 0.38 -3.94 -21.52
C LEU A 91 0.28 -3.32 -20.12
N PHE A 92 -0.81 -2.62 -19.78
CA PHE A 92 -1.06 -2.18 -18.39
C PHE A 92 -1.21 -3.38 -17.45
N ILE A 93 -1.73 -4.52 -17.92
CA ILE A 93 -1.97 -5.73 -17.11
C ILE A 93 -0.66 -6.30 -16.56
N PRO A 94 0.34 -6.66 -17.38
CA PRO A 94 1.63 -7.12 -16.86
C PRO A 94 2.33 -6.04 -16.03
N LEU A 95 2.19 -4.76 -16.38
CA LEU A 95 2.73 -3.66 -15.56
C LEU A 95 2.13 -3.65 -14.14
N LEU A 96 0.82 -3.80 -14.00
CA LEU A 96 0.13 -3.89 -12.71
C LEU A 96 0.55 -5.13 -11.93
N ILE A 97 0.69 -6.29 -12.60
CA ILE A 97 1.15 -7.52 -11.94
C ILE A 97 2.55 -7.33 -11.36
N VAL A 98 3.47 -6.77 -12.15
CA VAL A 98 4.84 -6.46 -11.70
C VAL A 98 4.82 -5.49 -10.52
N LEU A 99 3.98 -4.45 -10.59
CA LEU A 99 3.84 -3.44 -9.54
C LEU A 99 3.32 -4.05 -8.23
N ILE A 100 2.25 -4.86 -8.29
CA ILE A 100 1.68 -5.54 -7.12
C ILE A 100 2.67 -6.54 -6.53
N TYR A 101 3.38 -7.29 -7.37
CA TYR A 101 4.41 -8.22 -6.91
C TYR A 101 5.54 -7.48 -6.19
N PHE A 102 6.06 -6.40 -6.80
CA PHE A 102 7.08 -5.55 -6.21
C PHE A 102 6.63 -5.00 -4.85
N LEU A 103 5.43 -4.43 -4.77
CA LEU A 103 4.90 -3.86 -3.53
C LEU A 103 4.64 -4.91 -2.45
N SER A 104 4.15 -6.09 -2.82
CA SER A 104 3.94 -7.19 -1.88
C SER A 104 5.24 -7.61 -1.19
N LYS A 105 6.33 -7.74 -1.97
CA LYS A 105 7.67 -8.02 -1.44
C LYS A 105 8.12 -6.90 -0.48
N ARG A 106 7.97 -5.64 -0.88
CA ARG A 106 8.38 -4.47 -0.08
C ARG A 106 7.53 -4.26 1.16
N LEU A 107 6.24 -4.62 1.13
CA LEU A 107 5.37 -4.63 2.29
C LEU A 107 5.88 -5.61 3.35
N GLY A 108 6.29 -6.80 2.93
CA GLY A 108 6.89 -7.80 3.81
C GLY A 108 8.15 -7.27 4.50
N GLU A 109 9.05 -6.62 3.74
CA GLU A 109 10.26 -5.99 4.28
C GLU A 109 9.96 -4.90 5.32
N MET A 110 8.98 -4.01 5.06
CA MET A 110 8.62 -2.96 6.01
C MET A 110 7.87 -3.50 7.22
N SER A 111 7.08 -4.55 7.04
CA SER A 111 6.33 -5.21 8.11
C SER A 111 7.26 -5.87 9.11
N SER A 112 8.29 -6.59 8.64
CA SER A 112 9.27 -7.25 9.51
C SER A 112 10.18 -6.27 10.26
N ALA A 113 10.43 -5.10 9.69
CA ALA A 113 11.17 -4.01 10.33
C ALA A 113 10.29 -3.07 11.18
N SER A 114 8.96 -3.30 11.23
CA SER A 114 8.04 -2.43 11.95
C SER A 114 8.24 -2.51 13.48
N PRO A 115 8.25 -1.38 14.21
CA PRO A 115 8.18 -1.37 15.66
C PRO A 115 6.93 -2.08 16.22
N PHE A 116 5.89 -2.20 15.38
CA PHE A 116 4.62 -2.86 15.71
C PHE A 116 4.50 -4.26 15.07
N LYS A 117 5.61 -4.90 14.71
CA LYS A 117 5.57 -6.28 14.18
C LYS A 117 4.89 -7.21 15.20
N PRO A 118 4.02 -8.15 14.77
CA PRO A 118 3.46 -9.15 15.68
C PRO A 118 4.60 -9.93 16.36
N SER A 119 4.54 -10.10 17.68
CA SER A 119 5.49 -10.98 18.37
C SER A 119 5.14 -12.43 18.05
N ASP A 120 6.15 -13.25 17.79
CA ASP A 120 5.97 -14.70 17.71
C ASP A 120 5.78 -15.35 19.09
N ASN A 121 6.10 -14.61 20.17
CA ASN A 121 5.94 -15.05 21.56
C ASN A 121 4.53 -14.78 22.09
N TYR A 122 3.60 -15.64 21.72
CA TYR A 122 2.30 -15.75 22.39
C TYR A 122 2.36 -16.84 23.47
N ASP A 123 2.79 -16.44 24.66
CA ASP A 123 3.20 -17.42 25.67
C ASP A 123 2.05 -17.92 26.56
N PHE A 124 0.89 -17.24 26.56
CA PHE A 124 -0.24 -17.63 27.39
C PHE A 124 -1.61 -17.45 26.71
N LYS A 125 -2.61 -18.18 27.21
CA LYS A 125 -3.99 -18.11 26.74
C LYS A 125 -4.79 -17.16 27.62
N CYS A 126 -5.63 -16.33 27.00
CA CYS A 126 -6.60 -15.52 27.73
C CYS A 126 -7.53 -16.43 28.54
N PRO A 127 -7.76 -16.16 29.85
CA PRO A 127 -8.61 -17.01 30.69
C PRO A 127 -10.09 -16.95 30.26
N LYS A 128 -10.51 -15.87 29.59
CA LYS A 128 -11.91 -15.67 29.16
C LYS A 128 -12.23 -16.33 27.82
N CYS A 129 -11.43 -16.06 26.78
CA CYS A 129 -11.71 -16.55 25.42
C CYS A 129 -10.73 -17.62 24.91
N LYS A 130 -9.75 -18.03 25.72
CA LYS A 130 -8.72 -19.05 25.41
C LYS A 130 -7.83 -18.76 24.19
N LYS A 131 -7.96 -17.58 23.57
CA LYS A 131 -7.07 -17.12 22.49
C LYS A 131 -5.67 -16.86 23.04
N LYS A 132 -4.68 -17.12 22.19
CA LYS A 132 -3.27 -16.84 22.46
C LYS A 132 -3.06 -15.33 22.57
N VAL A 133 -2.32 -14.87 23.58
CA VAL A 133 -2.04 -13.45 23.82
C VAL A 133 -0.55 -13.24 24.08
N LEU A 134 -0.01 -12.10 23.65
CA LEU A 134 1.39 -11.75 23.90
C LEU A 134 1.65 -11.49 25.38
N SER A 135 2.81 -11.93 25.85
CA SER A 135 3.33 -11.62 27.19
C SER A 135 3.60 -10.15 27.43
N SER A 136 3.58 -9.28 26.42
CA SER A 136 3.66 -7.82 26.59
C SER A 136 2.29 -7.13 26.64
N SER A 137 1.19 -7.81 26.28
CA SER A 137 -0.13 -7.19 26.20
C SER A 137 -0.81 -7.06 27.56
N ASN A 138 -1.34 -5.88 27.86
CA ASN A 138 -2.11 -5.59 29.08
C ASN A 138 -3.59 -6.00 28.96
N PHE A 139 -4.05 -6.38 27.78
CA PHE A 139 -5.41 -6.84 27.52
C PHE A 139 -5.48 -7.81 26.33
N CYS A 140 -6.55 -8.57 26.24
CA CYS A 140 -6.82 -9.48 25.15
C CYS A 140 -7.46 -8.72 23.97
N ALA A 141 -6.83 -8.75 22.78
CA ALA A 141 -7.33 -8.08 21.58
C ALA A 141 -8.66 -8.64 21.05
N GLU A 142 -8.99 -9.89 21.38
CA GLU A 142 -10.17 -10.59 20.86
C GLU A 142 -11.42 -10.35 21.72
N CYS A 143 -11.28 -10.25 23.05
CA CYS A 143 -12.43 -10.14 23.95
C CYS A 143 -12.36 -8.98 24.94
N GLY A 144 -11.32 -8.15 24.87
CA GLY A 144 -11.12 -6.99 25.74
C GLY A 144 -10.76 -7.32 27.19
N TYR A 145 -10.54 -8.59 27.55
CA TYR A 145 -10.19 -8.98 28.93
C TYR A 145 -8.85 -8.35 29.35
N LYS A 146 -8.86 -7.54 30.40
CA LYS A 146 -7.67 -6.84 30.92
C LYS A 146 -6.91 -7.75 31.88
N PHE A 147 -5.61 -7.94 31.67
CA PHE A 147 -4.79 -8.75 32.56
C PHE A 147 -4.34 -7.89 33.75
N LYS A 148 -4.53 -8.40 34.97
CA LYS A 148 -3.89 -7.84 36.17
C LYS A 148 -2.46 -8.37 36.19
N ARG A 149 -1.49 -7.51 35.88
CA ARG A 149 -0.07 -7.77 36.03
C ARG A 149 0.51 -6.74 36.99
#